data_AF-A0A1I8J561-F1
#
_entry.id   AF-A0A1I8J561-F1
#
_cell.length_a   1.000
_cell.length_b   1.000
_cell.length_c   1.000
_cell.angle_alpha   90.00
_cell.angle_beta   90.00
_cell.angle_gamma   90.00
#
_symmetry.space_group_name_H-M   'P 1'
#
loop_
_entity.id
_entity.type
_entity.pdbx_description
1 polymer ?
#
loop_
_entity_poly.entity_id
_entity_poly.type
_entity_poly.pdbx_seq_one_letter_code
_entity_poly.pdbx_strand_id
1 'polypeptide(L)'
;MGVCSCCTSCLAKSILGIVNSVFMTVGILLTIFGALFYWGQQAVYNWISSMLAKSDVGSTRQISLEEIQAVLGAWSRYLTYAGVILFGLGIALVGLAIIGYIGMCCEFKVLVIAYTVTVGAFGVGCIGVVISYGVFKKDMVHFGRTEMLKLLRQRYNNSGTPNEFTTILDLIQARMPCCGVDNYTDFYNATGWNRTYIQDKVEYNLTAPISCCMITGPSMRPDYPECVSAPNSNNSNYMVGGCYGKLWAMFDNYSAYTMYALGVTAAVCTIGVAIAALGCVLHFGGNAVYQAFSSLLGSIGSTNIGGEIVQLGILDLQRILGSWSSIISYAGLILLGLGLFFLAVGILGCIGACCNLKTVLIVYAILTLTITVVLIGFVIGYYVLKQNMRDLGAEEMRKLIVNEYQGRTHPSPNDFSKILDIVQGQLDCCGVTNYTEFYSAGQWNRTYYYSDSVGYIQLTAPIACCKLRKSDFEPQFANCTLSPTAQNSNIHTACYDKLWEFLDTYANVLIVGIAITAGVTAGISVLAIIMLCYHFKNDVTPI
;
A
#
# COMPACT_ATOMS: atom_id res chain seq x y z
N MET A 1 1.27 -39.53 -3.34
CA MET A 1 0.21 -38.51 -3.31
C MET A 1 -0.06 -38.17 -1.86
N GLY A 2 0.22 -36.93 -1.40
CA GLY A 2 -0.02 -36.56 0.01
C GLY A 2 0.87 -35.46 0.61
N VAL A 3 1.53 -34.60 -0.17
CA VAL A 3 2.34 -33.50 0.36
C VAL A 3 1.88 -32.18 -0.26
N CYS A 4 1.00 -31.46 0.46
CA CYS A 4 0.80 -30.00 0.36
C CYS A 4 -0.41 -29.54 1.20
N SER A 5 -0.33 -29.64 2.53
CA SER A 5 -1.38 -29.05 3.40
C SER A 5 -0.87 -28.12 4.50
N CYS A 6 0.43 -28.15 4.81
CA CYS A 6 1.01 -27.36 5.91
C CYS A 6 1.47 -25.96 5.44
N CYS A 7 2.12 -25.86 4.27
CA CYS A 7 2.63 -24.59 3.72
C CYS A 7 1.48 -23.62 3.32
N THR A 8 0.42 -24.17 2.75
CA THR A 8 -0.83 -23.47 2.44
C THR A 8 -1.55 -22.96 3.69
N SER A 9 -1.45 -23.67 4.83
CA SER A 9 -2.12 -23.28 6.08
C SER A 9 -1.46 -22.11 6.81
N CYS A 10 -0.13 -21.99 6.78
CA CYS A 10 0.57 -20.86 7.42
C CYS A 10 0.39 -19.56 6.64
N LEU A 11 0.56 -19.60 5.31
CA LEU A 11 0.32 -18.45 4.44
C LEU A 11 -1.12 -17.94 4.56
N ALA A 12 -2.10 -18.85 4.55
CA ALA A 12 -3.51 -18.50 4.69
C ALA A 12 -3.81 -17.87 6.06
N LYS A 13 -3.25 -18.39 7.16
CA LYS A 13 -3.41 -17.81 8.50
C LYS A 13 -2.77 -16.42 8.61
N SER A 14 -1.59 -16.21 8.02
CA SER A 14 -0.94 -14.89 8.00
C SER A 14 -1.71 -13.86 7.18
N ILE A 15 -2.23 -14.23 6.00
CA ILE A 15 -3.08 -13.36 5.17
C ILE A 15 -4.36 -13.00 5.92
N LEU A 16 -5.01 -14.00 6.55
CA LEU A 16 -6.21 -13.79 7.37
C LEU A 16 -5.95 -12.82 8.53
N GLY A 17 -4.73 -12.83 9.09
CA GLY A 17 -4.34 -11.98 10.22
C GLY A 17 -4.17 -10.54 9.80
N ILE A 18 -3.55 -10.32 8.65
CA ILE A 18 -3.39 -8.99 8.06
C ILE A 18 -4.75 -8.38 7.72
N VAL A 19 -5.64 -9.15 7.08
CA VAL A 19 -7.00 -8.70 6.72
C VAL A 19 -7.80 -8.33 7.99
N ASN A 20 -7.72 -9.15 9.05
CA ASN A 20 -8.39 -8.88 10.33
C ASN A 20 -7.82 -7.66 11.06
N SER A 21 -6.50 -7.44 11.00
CA SER A 21 -5.88 -6.23 11.55
C SER A 21 -6.40 -4.97 10.85
N VAL A 22 -6.54 -5.01 9.52
CA VAL A 22 -7.12 -3.90 8.75
C VAL A 22 -8.58 -3.64 9.13
N PHE A 23 -9.42 -4.69 9.20
CA PHE A 23 -10.81 -4.55 9.64
C PHE A 23 -10.95 -4.04 11.07
N MET A 24 -10.05 -4.46 11.98
CA MET A 24 -10.01 -3.95 13.34
C MET A 24 -9.69 -2.46 13.38
N THR A 25 -8.64 -2.02 12.67
CA THR A 25 -8.24 -0.60 12.66
C THR A 25 -9.31 0.28 12.01
N VAL A 26 -9.82 -0.12 10.84
CA VAL A 26 -10.89 0.62 10.14
C VAL A 26 -12.17 0.64 10.98
N GLY A 27 -12.54 -0.48 11.60
CA GLY A 27 -13.72 -0.59 12.45
C GLY A 27 -13.64 0.31 13.69
N ILE A 28 -12.49 0.36 14.37
CA ILE A 28 -12.28 1.24 15.53
C ILE A 28 -12.39 2.71 15.10
N LEU A 29 -11.75 3.10 14.00
CA LEU A 29 -11.84 4.48 13.49
C LEU A 29 -13.27 4.88 13.16
N LEU A 30 -14.02 4.03 12.45
CA LEU A 30 -15.43 4.28 12.13
C LEU A 30 -16.30 4.35 13.38
N THR A 31 -16.02 3.52 14.40
CA THR A 31 -16.70 3.57 15.69
C THR A 31 -16.43 4.90 16.41
N ILE A 32 -15.18 5.37 16.43
CA ILE A 32 -14.80 6.65 17.03
C ILE A 32 -15.48 7.82 16.30
N PHE A 33 -15.39 7.87 14.96
CA PHE A 33 -16.03 8.93 14.17
C PHE A 33 -17.56 8.89 14.29
N GLY A 34 -18.17 7.70 14.26
CA GLY A 34 -19.60 7.53 14.46
C GLY A 34 -20.06 8.00 15.85
N ALA A 35 -19.32 7.65 16.90
CA ALA A 35 -19.57 8.11 18.26
C ALA A 35 -19.40 9.64 18.40
N LEU A 36 -18.40 10.22 17.72
CA LEU A 36 -18.20 11.67 17.68
C LEU A 36 -19.34 12.40 16.95
N PHE A 37 -19.86 11.86 15.86
CA PHE A 37 -20.98 12.46 15.14
C PHE A 37 -22.32 12.27 15.85
N TYR A 38 -22.48 11.18 16.62
CA TYR A 38 -23.69 10.90 17.36
C TYR A 38 -23.74 11.61 18.73
N TRP A 39 -22.68 11.48 19.54
CA TRP A 39 -22.61 12.03 20.91
C TRP A 39 -21.73 13.29 21.02
N GLY A 40 -20.74 13.45 20.15
CA GLY A 40 -19.78 14.55 20.17
C GLY A 40 -20.24 15.83 19.47
N GLN A 41 -21.55 16.03 19.29
CA GLN A 41 -22.09 17.13 18.49
C GLN A 41 -21.64 18.52 18.98
N GLN A 42 -21.42 18.70 20.29
CA GLN A 42 -20.88 19.94 20.84
C GLN A 42 -19.42 20.19 20.44
N ALA A 43 -18.60 19.14 20.33
CA ALA A 43 -17.21 19.24 19.89
C ALA A 43 -17.12 19.49 18.38
N VAL A 44 -17.98 18.82 17.61
CA VAL A 44 -18.14 19.07 16.16
C VAL A 44 -18.63 20.50 15.92
N TYR A 45 -19.60 20.98 16.72
CA TYR A 45 -20.08 22.35 16.72
C TYR A 45 -18.95 23.36 16.97
N ASN A 46 -18.14 23.14 18.01
CA ASN A 46 -17.00 24.00 18.34
C ASN A 46 -15.91 23.99 17.25
N TRP A 47 -15.70 22.83 16.62
CA TRP A 47 -14.72 22.70 15.54
C TRP A 47 -15.19 23.37 14.25
N ILE A 48 -16.44 23.17 13.84
CA ILE A 48 -17.03 23.84 12.66
C ILE A 48 -17.13 25.35 12.90
N SER A 49 -17.52 25.79 14.09
CA SER A 49 -17.57 27.22 14.42
C SER A 49 -16.18 27.85 14.41
N SER A 50 -15.14 27.13 14.83
CA SER A 50 -13.74 27.59 14.72
C SER A 50 -13.23 27.67 13.28
N MET A 51 -13.73 26.82 12.38
CA MET A 51 -13.43 26.83 10.95
C MET A 51 -14.15 27.99 10.25
N LEU A 52 -15.41 28.25 10.60
CA LEU A 52 -16.18 29.39 10.09
C LEU A 52 -15.66 30.73 10.64
N ALA A 53 -15.20 30.78 11.90
CA ALA A 53 -14.63 31.97 12.52
C ALA A 53 -13.23 32.35 12.00
N LYS A 54 -12.53 31.44 11.31
CA LYS A 54 -11.22 31.70 10.68
C LYS A 54 -11.31 32.20 9.24
N SER A 55 -12.52 32.33 8.69
CA SER A 55 -12.73 33.12 7.48
C SER A 55 -12.78 34.58 7.90
N ASP A 56 -11.65 35.29 7.76
CA ASP A 56 -11.49 36.67 8.20
C ASP A 56 -12.46 37.59 7.45
N VAL A 57 -13.57 37.87 8.12
CA VAL A 57 -14.53 38.89 7.74
C VAL A 57 -14.10 40.17 8.45
N GLY A 58 -13.31 40.98 7.76
CA GLY A 58 -13.07 42.36 8.13
C GLY A 58 -14.32 43.20 7.90
N SER A 59 -15.14 43.38 8.94
CA SER A 59 -15.80 44.65 9.35
C SER A 59 -17.14 44.42 10.05
N THR A 60 -17.11 44.64 11.37
CA THR A 60 -18.15 45.28 12.21
C THR A 60 -19.63 44.90 12.02
N ARG A 61 -19.94 43.63 11.78
CA ARG A 61 -21.28 43.09 12.08
C ARG A 61 -21.14 41.70 12.69
N GLN A 62 -21.48 41.57 13.98
CA GLN A 62 -21.65 40.27 14.62
C GLN A 62 -22.65 39.47 13.78
N ILE A 63 -22.20 38.36 13.19
CA ILE A 63 -23.09 37.29 12.75
C ILE A 63 -23.88 36.88 14.00
N SER A 64 -25.21 36.91 13.92
CA SER A 64 -26.03 36.61 15.08
C SER A 64 -25.86 35.12 15.46
N LEU A 65 -25.78 34.82 16.76
CA LEU A 65 -25.62 33.45 17.25
C LEU A 65 -26.74 32.52 16.75
N GLU A 66 -27.91 33.10 16.46
CA GLU A 66 -29.10 32.44 15.93
C GLU A 66 -28.90 31.91 14.49
N GLU A 67 -28.17 32.62 13.63
CA GLU A 67 -27.91 32.20 12.23
C GLU A 67 -26.92 31.03 12.17
N ILE A 68 -25.89 31.06 13.03
CA ILE A 68 -24.92 29.96 13.17
C ILE A 68 -25.60 28.72 13.76
N GLN A 69 -26.50 28.89 14.73
CA GLN A 69 -27.30 27.81 15.31
C GLN A 69 -28.32 27.22 14.33
N ALA A 70 -28.92 28.01 13.44
CA ALA A 70 -29.85 27.53 12.42
C ALA A 70 -29.15 26.64 11.37
N VAL A 71 -27.95 27.05 10.93
CA VAL A 71 -27.11 26.22 10.05
C VAL A 71 -26.72 24.95 10.78
N LEU A 72 -26.07 25.04 11.95
CA LEU A 72 -25.57 23.86 12.68
C LEU A 72 -26.67 22.91 13.17
N GLY A 73 -27.86 23.43 13.48
CA GLY A 73 -29.04 22.64 13.82
C GLY A 73 -29.55 21.80 12.65
N ALA A 74 -29.52 22.33 11.42
CA ALA A 74 -29.89 21.57 10.22
C ALA A 74 -28.89 20.43 9.92
N TRP A 75 -27.59 20.68 10.16
CA TRP A 75 -26.55 19.64 10.01
C TRP A 75 -26.62 18.58 11.12
N SER A 76 -27.08 18.94 12.32
CA SER A 76 -27.08 18.07 13.50
C SER A 76 -27.77 16.73 13.24
N ARG A 77 -28.97 16.72 12.64
CA ARG A 77 -29.75 15.51 12.37
C ARG A 77 -29.10 14.60 11.32
N TYR A 78 -28.58 15.16 10.24
CA TYR A 78 -27.86 14.39 9.22
C TYR A 78 -26.57 13.79 9.76
N LEU A 79 -25.83 14.56 10.57
CA LEU A 79 -24.66 14.06 11.28
C LEU A 79 -25.03 12.97 12.30
N THR A 80 -26.19 13.08 12.97
CA THR A 80 -26.71 12.01 13.83
C THR A 80 -26.97 10.74 13.03
N TYR A 81 -27.69 10.81 11.91
CA TYR A 81 -27.98 9.63 11.07
C TYR A 81 -26.70 9.01 10.49
N ALA A 82 -25.80 9.83 9.93
CA ALA A 82 -24.50 9.38 9.44
C ALA A 82 -23.66 8.77 10.57
N GLY A 83 -23.68 9.39 11.75
CA GLY A 83 -23.01 8.91 12.96
C GLY A 83 -23.49 7.53 13.40
N VAL A 84 -24.81 7.29 13.43
CA VAL A 84 -25.40 5.97 13.76
C VAL A 84 -24.96 4.91 12.76
N ILE A 85 -24.97 5.23 11.46
CA ILE A 85 -24.56 4.30 10.40
C ILE A 85 -23.07 3.97 10.53
N LEU A 86 -22.20 4.97 10.67
CA LEU A 86 -20.76 4.78 10.82
C LEU A 86 -20.41 4.02 12.10
N PHE A 87 -21.10 4.31 13.21
CA PHE A 87 -20.92 3.62 14.48
C PHE A 87 -21.32 2.14 14.39
N GLY A 88 -22.48 1.86 13.78
CA GLY A 88 -22.96 0.49 13.56
C GLY A 88 -22.04 -0.30 12.64
N LEU A 89 -21.59 0.29 11.53
CA LEU A 89 -20.61 -0.32 10.62
C LEU A 89 -19.27 -0.56 11.32
N GLY A 90 -18.81 0.39 12.14
CA GLY A 90 -17.60 0.27 12.93
C GLY A 90 -17.64 -0.91 13.89
N ILE A 91 -18.71 -1.03 14.69
CA ILE A 91 -18.92 -2.16 15.61
C ILE A 91 -18.98 -3.48 14.85
N ALA A 92 -19.69 -3.53 13.72
CA ALA A 92 -19.78 -4.73 12.91
C ALA A 92 -18.41 -5.18 12.38
N LEU A 93 -17.57 -4.25 11.90
CA LEU A 93 -16.22 -4.56 11.42
C LEU A 93 -15.28 -5.00 12.55
N VAL A 94 -15.36 -4.36 13.72
CA VAL A 94 -14.61 -4.80 14.92
C VAL A 94 -15.05 -6.20 15.34
N GLY A 95 -16.35 -6.49 15.37
CA GLY A 95 -16.88 -7.81 15.69
C GLY A 95 -16.41 -8.89 14.71
N LEU A 96 -16.43 -8.59 13.40
CA LEU A 96 -15.91 -9.49 12.37
C LEU A 96 -14.41 -9.75 12.53
N ALA A 97 -13.62 -8.73 12.88
CA ALA A 97 -12.19 -8.88 13.14
C ALA A 97 -11.92 -9.73 14.39
N ILE A 98 -12.68 -9.55 15.48
CA ILE A 98 -12.57 -10.37 16.70
C ILE A 98 -12.91 -11.84 16.39
N ILE A 99 -14.01 -12.09 15.66
CA ILE A 99 -14.39 -13.44 15.21
C ILE A 99 -13.28 -14.06 14.35
N GLY A 100 -12.66 -13.28 13.46
CA GLY A 100 -11.52 -13.70 12.65
C GLY A 100 -10.28 -14.06 13.47
N TYR A 101 -9.93 -13.27 14.48
CA TYR A 101 -8.83 -13.58 15.41
C TYR A 101 -9.12 -14.82 16.26
N ILE A 102 -10.33 -14.96 16.80
CA ILE A 102 -10.71 -16.15 17.60
C ILE A 102 -10.70 -17.41 16.72
N GLY A 103 -11.23 -17.33 15.49
CA GLY A 103 -11.21 -18.44 14.54
C GLY A 103 -9.79 -18.87 14.16
N MET A 104 -8.86 -17.91 14.08
CA MET A 104 -7.45 -18.17 13.83
C MET A 104 -6.74 -18.79 15.04
N CYS A 105 -6.93 -18.21 16.24
CA CYS A 105 -6.22 -18.63 17.45
C CYS A 105 -6.69 -19.98 17.98
N CYS A 106 -7.97 -20.30 17.83
CA CYS A 106 -8.57 -21.51 18.40
C CYS A 106 -8.84 -22.63 17.38
N GLU A 107 -8.45 -22.44 16.12
CA GLU A 107 -8.67 -23.38 15.00
C GLU A 107 -10.13 -23.87 14.83
N PHE A 108 -11.11 -23.08 15.28
CA PHE A 108 -12.52 -23.41 15.14
C PHE A 108 -12.96 -23.31 13.67
N LYS A 109 -12.96 -24.45 12.97
CA LYS A 109 -13.28 -24.56 11.54
C LYS A 109 -14.64 -23.93 11.18
N VAL A 110 -15.66 -24.12 12.01
CA VAL A 110 -17.00 -23.55 11.80
C VAL A 110 -16.96 -22.01 11.81
N LEU A 111 -16.18 -21.43 12.72
CA LEU A 111 -16.04 -19.98 12.87
C LEU A 111 -15.26 -19.36 11.69
N VAL A 112 -14.20 -20.03 11.22
CA VAL A 112 -13.43 -19.61 10.05
C VAL A 112 -14.27 -19.69 8.77
N ILE A 113 -15.10 -20.73 8.62
CA ILE A 113 -16.03 -20.86 7.49
C ILE A 113 -17.08 -19.74 7.53
N ALA A 114 -17.71 -19.50 8.68
CA ALA A 114 -18.68 -18.41 8.84
C ALA A 114 -18.07 -17.03 8.57
N TYR A 115 -16.86 -16.77 9.08
CA TYR A 115 -16.09 -15.56 8.79
C TYR A 115 -15.83 -15.40 7.28
N THR A 116 -15.34 -16.45 6.62
CA THR A 116 -15.00 -16.41 5.19
C THR A 116 -16.22 -16.16 4.30
N VAL A 117 -17.35 -16.79 4.64
CA VAL A 117 -18.63 -16.55 3.94
C VAL A 117 -19.10 -15.10 4.13
N THR A 118 -18.99 -14.57 5.34
CA THR A 118 -19.45 -13.21 5.65
C THR A 118 -18.58 -12.15 4.97
N VAL A 119 -17.25 -12.30 5.02
CA VAL A 119 -16.31 -11.39 4.35
C VAL A 119 -16.39 -11.51 2.83
N GLY A 120 -16.58 -12.72 2.31
CA GLY A 120 -16.83 -12.95 0.88
C GLY A 120 -18.11 -12.27 0.41
N ALA A 121 -19.21 -12.40 1.16
CA ALA A 121 -20.47 -11.72 0.86
C ALA A 121 -20.33 -10.19 0.90
N PHE A 122 -19.61 -9.66 1.88
CA PHE A 122 -19.31 -8.22 1.97
C PHE A 122 -18.46 -7.74 0.79
N GLY A 123 -17.41 -8.49 0.42
CA GLY A 123 -16.57 -8.19 -0.74
C GLY A 123 -17.34 -8.17 -2.06
N VAL A 124 -18.21 -9.17 -2.29
CA VAL A 124 -19.13 -9.18 -3.44
C VAL A 124 -20.08 -7.98 -3.40
N GLY A 125 -20.58 -7.61 -2.22
CA GLY A 125 -21.38 -6.40 -2.01
C GLY A 125 -20.63 -5.12 -2.38
N CYS A 126 -19.39 -4.96 -1.92
CA CYS A 126 -18.55 -3.80 -2.25
C CYS A 126 -18.25 -3.71 -3.74
N ILE A 127 -17.89 -4.83 -4.37
CA ILE A 127 -17.68 -4.90 -5.83
C ILE A 127 -18.98 -4.56 -6.56
N GLY A 128 -20.12 -5.07 -6.09
CA GLY A 128 -21.45 -4.73 -6.59
C GLY A 128 -21.75 -3.24 -6.49
N VAL A 129 -21.42 -2.57 -5.39
CA VAL A 129 -21.59 -1.12 -5.22
C VAL A 129 -20.68 -0.33 -6.15
N VAL A 130 -19.41 -0.73 -6.31
CA VAL A 130 -18.47 -0.06 -7.23
C VAL A 130 -18.91 -0.19 -8.68
N ILE A 131 -19.30 -1.40 -9.09
CA ILE A 131 -19.85 -1.65 -10.43
C ILE A 131 -21.15 -0.88 -10.61
N SER A 132 -22.03 -0.88 -9.60
CA SER A 132 -23.29 -0.13 -9.64
C SER A 132 -23.04 1.38 -9.74
N TYR A 133 -22.06 1.92 -9.02
CA TYR A 133 -21.66 3.31 -9.14
C TYR A 133 -21.16 3.62 -10.55
N GLY A 134 -20.30 2.77 -11.13
CA GLY A 134 -19.80 2.95 -12.50
C GLY A 134 -20.89 2.86 -13.57
N VAL A 135 -21.77 1.87 -13.47
CA VAL A 135 -22.84 1.59 -14.44
C VAL A 135 -23.99 2.59 -14.29
N PHE A 136 -24.45 2.82 -13.07
CA PHE A 136 -25.62 3.66 -12.78
C PHE A 136 -25.26 5.10 -12.40
N LYS A 137 -24.02 5.55 -12.63
CA LYS A 137 -23.59 6.93 -12.33
C LYS A 137 -24.60 7.96 -12.85
N LYS A 138 -25.04 7.81 -14.10
CA LYS A 138 -25.99 8.74 -14.74
C LYS A 138 -27.37 8.70 -14.09
N ASP A 139 -27.83 7.52 -13.71
CA ASP A 139 -29.14 7.34 -13.08
C ASP A 139 -29.15 7.88 -11.65
N MET A 140 -28.05 7.74 -10.90
CA MET A 140 -27.91 8.33 -9.56
C MET A 140 -27.92 9.86 -9.61
N VAL A 141 -27.22 10.46 -10.58
CA VAL A 141 -27.25 11.92 -10.81
C VAL A 141 -28.68 12.39 -11.08
N HIS A 142 -29.38 11.68 -11.97
CA HIS A 142 -30.75 12.04 -12.32
C HIS A 142 -31.70 11.89 -11.11
N PHE A 143 -31.55 10.81 -10.35
CA PHE A 143 -32.36 10.55 -9.15
C PHE A 143 -32.15 11.63 -8.08
N GLY A 144 -30.90 11.93 -7.73
CA GLY A 144 -30.59 12.94 -6.72
C GLY A 144 -31.05 14.34 -7.13
N ARG A 145 -30.90 14.70 -8.41
CA ARG A 145 -31.46 15.95 -8.97
C ARG A 145 -32.98 16.02 -8.76
N THR A 146 -33.67 14.95 -9.11
CA THR A 146 -35.14 14.89 -9.06
C THR A 146 -35.65 14.98 -7.63
N GLU A 147 -34.99 14.30 -6.67
CA GLU A 147 -35.37 14.39 -5.26
C GLU A 147 -35.07 15.75 -4.65
N MET A 148 -33.92 16.36 -4.98
CA MET A 148 -33.62 17.72 -4.54
C MET A 148 -34.66 18.74 -5.06
N LEU A 149 -35.11 18.57 -6.31
CA LEU A 149 -36.15 19.41 -6.92
C LEU A 149 -37.51 19.22 -6.22
N LYS A 150 -37.88 17.98 -5.87
CA LYS A 150 -39.09 17.70 -5.09
C LYS A 150 -39.04 18.33 -3.71
N LEU A 151 -37.91 18.19 -3.01
CA LEU A 151 -37.68 18.82 -1.71
C LEU A 151 -37.77 20.34 -1.81
N LEU A 152 -37.19 20.95 -2.86
CA LEU A 152 -37.31 22.39 -3.09
C LEU A 152 -38.77 22.81 -3.22
N ARG A 153 -39.54 22.14 -4.08
CA ARG A 153 -40.95 22.53 -4.31
C ARG A 153 -41.82 22.40 -3.06
N GLN A 154 -41.59 21.38 -2.24
CA GLN A 154 -42.41 21.08 -1.07
C GLN A 154 -41.97 21.79 0.20
N ARG A 155 -40.65 21.99 0.37
CA ARG A 155 -40.06 22.42 1.65
C ARG A 155 -39.46 23.81 1.56
N TYR A 156 -39.11 24.35 0.39
CA TYR A 156 -38.55 25.69 0.36
C TYR A 156 -39.57 26.74 0.84
N ASN A 157 -39.20 27.49 1.87
CA ASN A 157 -40.03 28.47 2.55
C ASN A 157 -39.18 29.60 3.12
N ASN A 158 -39.52 30.84 2.80
CA ASN A 158 -38.90 32.08 3.32
C ASN A 158 -39.86 32.91 4.19
N SER A 159 -41.03 32.37 4.53
CA SER A 159 -42.03 32.95 5.42
C SER A 159 -41.98 32.26 6.80
N GLY A 160 -41.73 33.03 7.87
CA GLY A 160 -41.52 32.48 9.21
C GLY A 160 -40.11 31.92 9.41
N THR A 161 -39.95 30.93 10.29
CA THR A 161 -38.64 30.30 10.56
C THR A 161 -38.24 29.37 9.40
N PRO A 162 -37.08 29.58 8.75
CA PRO A 162 -36.59 28.71 7.68
C PRO A 162 -36.43 27.28 8.19
N ASN A 163 -36.86 26.30 7.40
CA ASN A 163 -36.58 24.90 7.72
C ASN A 163 -35.19 24.49 7.23
N GLU A 164 -34.76 23.31 7.69
CA GLU A 164 -33.42 22.75 7.42
C GLU A 164 -33.05 22.78 5.93
N PHE A 165 -34.00 22.47 5.04
CA PHE A 165 -33.75 22.44 3.59
C PHE A 165 -33.56 23.85 3.03
N THR A 166 -34.42 24.80 3.40
CA THR A 166 -34.29 26.21 2.99
C THR A 166 -32.92 26.76 3.39
N THR A 167 -32.52 26.58 4.65
CA THR A 167 -31.25 27.10 5.18
C THR A 167 -30.04 26.54 4.42
N ILE A 168 -30.02 25.22 4.17
CA ILE A 168 -28.92 24.57 3.45
C ILE A 168 -28.86 25.08 2.01
N LEU A 169 -30.00 25.17 1.34
CA LEU A 169 -30.07 25.62 -0.04
C LEU A 169 -29.65 27.09 -0.16
N ASP A 170 -30.12 27.96 0.72
CA ASP A 170 -29.75 29.38 0.73
C ASP A 170 -28.26 29.58 0.97
N LEU A 171 -27.64 28.79 1.87
CA LEU A 171 -26.20 28.83 2.11
C LEU A 171 -25.41 28.38 0.87
N ILE A 172 -25.86 27.30 0.22
CA ILE A 172 -25.27 26.79 -1.01
C ILE A 172 -25.32 27.84 -2.12
N GLN A 173 -26.46 28.49 -2.32
CA GLN A 173 -26.65 29.51 -3.35
C GLN A 173 -25.86 30.78 -3.07
N ALA A 174 -25.75 31.16 -1.78
CA ALA A 174 -24.96 32.32 -1.37
C ALA A 174 -23.46 32.10 -1.55
N ARG A 175 -22.96 30.87 -1.30
CA ARG A 175 -21.52 30.60 -1.32
C ARG A 175 -21.00 29.98 -2.62
N MET A 176 -21.87 29.38 -3.42
CA MET A 176 -21.53 28.88 -4.75
C MET A 176 -22.27 29.69 -5.81
N PRO A 177 -21.62 30.02 -6.94
CA PRO A 177 -22.26 30.80 -7.99
C PRO A 177 -23.31 29.95 -8.75
N CYS A 178 -24.47 29.71 -8.14
CA CYS A 178 -25.57 28.91 -8.66
C CYS A 178 -26.91 29.37 -8.09
N CYS A 179 -28.02 28.96 -8.70
CA CYS A 179 -29.35 29.25 -8.20
C CYS A 179 -30.32 28.11 -8.50
N GLY A 180 -31.13 27.70 -7.52
CA GLY A 180 -32.04 26.57 -7.64
C GLY A 180 -31.33 25.22 -7.77
N VAL A 181 -32.07 24.18 -8.13
CA VAL A 181 -31.52 22.85 -8.40
C VAL A 181 -30.91 22.81 -9.79
N ASP A 182 -31.68 23.30 -10.76
CA ASP A 182 -31.35 23.46 -12.18
C ASP A 182 -31.17 24.92 -12.58
N ASN A 183 -32.04 25.80 -12.08
CA ASN A 183 -31.97 27.26 -12.25
C ASN A 183 -33.02 27.96 -11.36
N TYR A 184 -33.09 29.29 -11.44
CA TYR A 184 -34.03 30.11 -10.66
C TYR A 184 -35.53 29.81 -10.91
N THR A 185 -35.92 29.22 -12.05
CA THR A 185 -37.33 28.92 -12.35
C THR A 185 -37.87 27.78 -11.48
N ASP A 186 -37.01 27.01 -10.82
CA ASP A 186 -37.40 25.93 -9.92
C ASP A 186 -38.30 26.42 -8.77
N PHE A 187 -38.11 27.66 -8.35
CA PHE A 187 -38.88 28.30 -7.29
C PHE A 187 -40.30 28.67 -7.71
N TYR A 188 -40.62 28.73 -9.01
CA TYR A 188 -41.98 29.07 -9.45
C TYR A 188 -43.04 28.08 -8.97
N ASN A 189 -42.63 26.84 -8.76
CA ASN A 189 -43.48 25.76 -8.27
C ASN A 189 -43.30 25.48 -6.77
N ALA A 190 -42.55 26.32 -6.04
CA ALA A 190 -42.37 26.19 -4.60
C ALA A 190 -43.59 26.74 -3.87
N THR A 191 -44.32 25.88 -3.16
CA THR A 191 -45.61 26.24 -2.54
C THR A 191 -45.45 27.09 -1.29
N GLY A 192 -44.31 26.96 -0.60
CA GLY A 192 -43.99 27.72 0.62
C GLY A 192 -43.24 29.02 0.38
N TRP A 193 -42.93 29.36 -0.88
CA TRP A 193 -42.14 30.54 -1.21
C TRP A 193 -43.01 31.80 -1.32
N ASN A 194 -42.84 32.72 -0.39
CA ASN A 194 -43.42 34.05 -0.46
C ASN A 194 -42.59 34.94 -1.40
N ARG A 195 -43.24 35.48 -2.44
CA ARG A 195 -42.59 36.31 -3.46
C ARG A 195 -42.52 37.78 -3.08
N THR A 196 -42.99 38.18 -1.90
CA THR A 196 -42.88 39.56 -1.45
C THR A 196 -41.75 39.71 -0.43
N TYR A 197 -40.92 40.72 -0.62
CA TYR A 197 -39.85 41.09 0.30
C TYR A 197 -39.99 42.55 0.69
N ILE A 198 -39.99 42.84 1.99
CA ILE A 198 -40.08 44.21 2.49
C ILE A 198 -38.70 44.63 2.98
N GLN A 199 -38.12 45.62 2.31
CA GLN A 199 -36.85 46.25 2.72
C GLN A 199 -37.06 47.76 2.80
N ASP A 200 -36.67 48.37 3.92
CA ASP A 200 -36.78 49.82 4.13
C ASP A 200 -38.20 50.39 3.88
N LYS A 201 -39.23 49.62 4.26
CA LYS A 201 -40.67 49.90 4.07
C LYS A 201 -41.14 49.92 2.60
N VAL A 202 -40.33 49.42 1.67
CA VAL A 202 -40.69 49.22 0.27
C VAL A 202 -40.89 47.73 0.00
N GLU A 203 -41.99 47.39 -0.66
CA GLU A 203 -42.32 46.01 -1.04
C GLU A 203 -41.78 45.69 -2.45
N TYR A 204 -41.01 44.63 -2.55
CA TYR A 204 -40.41 44.12 -3.78
C TYR A 204 -41.02 42.77 -4.15
N ASN A 205 -41.34 42.58 -5.42
CA ASN A 205 -41.70 41.28 -5.97
C ASN A 205 -40.43 40.52 -6.37
N LEU A 206 -40.18 39.40 -5.70
CA LEU A 206 -39.03 38.52 -5.87
C LEU A 206 -39.17 37.70 -7.15
N THR A 207 -38.21 37.85 -8.05
CA THR A 207 -38.07 36.99 -9.24
C THR A 207 -37.32 35.69 -8.91
N ALA A 208 -36.43 35.74 -7.91
CA ALA A 208 -35.68 34.61 -7.36
C ALA A 208 -35.42 34.86 -5.86
N PRO A 209 -35.03 33.84 -5.07
CA PRO A 209 -34.61 34.03 -3.70
C PRO A 209 -33.42 34.99 -3.54
N ILE A 210 -33.37 35.67 -2.39
CA ILE A 210 -32.28 36.59 -2.03
C ILE A 210 -30.92 35.88 -2.06
N SER A 211 -30.89 34.61 -1.66
CA SER A 211 -29.70 33.75 -1.69
C SER A 211 -29.14 33.49 -3.10
N CYS A 212 -29.90 33.77 -4.17
CA CYS A 212 -29.40 33.72 -5.54
C CYS A 212 -28.66 34.99 -5.98
N CYS A 213 -28.72 36.07 -5.20
CA CYS A 213 -27.99 37.30 -5.50
C CYS A 213 -26.49 37.12 -5.24
N MET A 214 -25.67 37.93 -5.91
CA MET A 214 -24.26 37.99 -5.56
C MET A 214 -24.11 38.65 -4.19
N ILE A 215 -23.39 37.95 -3.31
CA ILE A 215 -23.11 38.35 -1.95
C ILE A 215 -21.59 38.23 -1.81
N THR A 216 -20.86 39.32 -2.06
CA THR A 216 -19.40 39.38 -1.88
C THR A 216 -19.02 39.83 -0.45
N GLY A 217 -19.99 40.30 0.32
CA GLY A 217 -19.84 40.71 1.70
C GLY A 217 -20.31 39.68 2.75
N PRO A 218 -19.82 39.78 4.00
CA PRO A 218 -20.22 38.92 5.11
C PRO A 218 -21.63 39.16 5.64
N SER A 219 -22.26 40.25 5.22
CA SER A 219 -23.50 40.77 5.79
C SER A 219 -24.74 40.00 5.32
N MET A 220 -24.57 38.91 4.57
CA MET A 220 -25.61 38.10 3.93
C MET A 220 -26.65 38.96 3.20
N ARG A 221 -26.22 40.14 2.74
CA ARG A 221 -27.01 41.12 1.99
C ARG A 221 -26.55 41.09 0.54
N PRO A 222 -27.48 41.20 -0.42
CA PRO A 222 -27.13 41.39 -1.81
C PRO A 222 -26.24 42.63 -1.96
N ASP A 223 -25.17 42.52 -2.75
CA ASP A 223 -24.34 43.68 -3.07
C ASP A 223 -25.12 44.74 -3.87
N TYR A 224 -26.14 44.28 -4.59
CA TYR A 224 -27.06 45.09 -5.38
C TYR A 224 -28.50 44.84 -4.90
N PRO A 225 -29.14 45.78 -4.18
CA PRO A 225 -30.51 45.64 -3.70
C PRO A 225 -31.52 45.41 -4.83
N GLU A 226 -31.28 45.91 -6.03
CA GLU A 226 -32.17 45.65 -7.18
C GLU A 226 -32.17 44.19 -7.66
N CYS A 227 -31.18 43.37 -7.27
CA CYS A 227 -31.09 41.96 -7.66
C CYS A 227 -32.36 41.15 -7.33
N VAL A 228 -33.01 41.45 -6.20
CA VAL A 228 -34.24 40.74 -5.78
C VAL A 228 -35.41 40.96 -6.73
N SER A 229 -35.48 42.13 -7.38
CA SER A 229 -36.59 42.47 -8.29
C SER A 229 -36.21 42.31 -9.76
N ALA A 230 -34.98 42.65 -10.14
CA ALA A 230 -34.46 42.59 -11.50
C ALA A 230 -33.07 41.91 -11.55
N PRO A 231 -33.01 40.58 -11.33
CA PRO A 231 -31.75 39.84 -11.42
C PRO A 231 -31.22 39.84 -12.86
N ASN A 232 -29.92 40.10 -12.99
CA ASN A 232 -29.15 40.04 -14.23
C ASN A 232 -27.80 39.33 -13.99
N SER A 233 -27.03 39.11 -15.06
CA SER A 233 -25.77 38.35 -15.00
C SER A 233 -24.68 39.00 -14.16
N ASN A 234 -24.81 40.29 -13.87
CA ASN A 234 -23.79 41.08 -13.17
C ASN A 234 -24.09 41.24 -11.68
N ASN A 235 -25.34 41.03 -11.25
CA ASN A 235 -25.76 41.22 -9.86
C ASN A 235 -26.28 39.93 -9.19
N SER A 236 -26.39 38.82 -9.93
CA SER A 236 -26.97 37.58 -9.43
C SER A 236 -26.42 36.33 -10.11
N ASN A 237 -26.54 35.19 -9.43
CA ASN A 237 -26.18 33.88 -9.95
C ASN A 237 -27.35 33.18 -10.65
N TYR A 238 -28.44 33.90 -10.95
CA TYR A 238 -29.71 33.32 -11.43
C TYR A 238 -29.57 32.52 -12.74
N MET A 239 -28.64 32.92 -13.62
CA MET A 239 -28.38 32.29 -14.92
C MET A 239 -27.07 31.49 -14.97
N VAL A 240 -26.31 31.42 -13.87
CA VAL A 240 -24.99 30.76 -13.85
C VAL A 240 -25.12 29.22 -13.80
N GLY A 241 -26.35 28.71 -13.68
CA GLY A 241 -26.70 27.30 -13.67
C GLY A 241 -27.14 26.79 -12.29
N GLY A 242 -27.66 25.57 -12.27
CA GLY A 242 -28.22 24.94 -11.07
C GLY A 242 -27.18 24.49 -10.07
N CYS A 243 -27.53 24.53 -8.79
CA CYS A 243 -26.61 24.15 -7.72
C CYS A 243 -26.32 22.65 -7.68
N TYR A 244 -27.25 21.79 -8.11
CA TYR A 244 -27.04 20.34 -8.07
C TYR A 244 -25.90 19.89 -8.98
N GLY A 245 -25.82 20.44 -10.20
CA GLY A 245 -24.74 20.12 -11.14
C GLY A 245 -23.37 20.51 -10.59
N LYS A 246 -23.25 21.68 -9.94
CA LYS A 246 -22.00 22.13 -9.32
C LYS A 246 -21.63 21.30 -8.09
N LEU A 247 -22.60 20.98 -7.23
CA LEU A 247 -22.41 20.07 -6.10
C LEU A 247 -21.93 18.70 -6.55
N TRP A 248 -22.55 18.15 -7.59
CA TRP A 248 -22.17 16.85 -8.13
C TRP A 248 -20.77 16.88 -8.74
N ALA A 249 -20.42 17.92 -9.49
CA ALA A 249 -19.07 18.06 -10.04
C ALA A 249 -18.00 18.17 -8.95
N MET A 250 -18.31 18.88 -7.85
CA MET A 250 -17.43 18.95 -6.68
C MET A 250 -17.28 17.57 -6.03
N PHE A 251 -18.38 16.85 -5.83
CA PHE A 251 -18.38 15.49 -5.27
C PHE A 251 -17.61 14.49 -6.14
N ASP A 252 -17.85 14.47 -7.45
CA ASP A 252 -17.21 13.55 -8.40
C ASP A 252 -15.70 13.80 -8.51
N ASN A 253 -15.28 15.07 -8.55
CA ASN A 253 -13.86 15.42 -8.55
C ASN A 253 -13.20 15.01 -7.22
N TYR A 254 -13.76 15.39 -6.08
CA TYR A 254 -13.13 15.14 -4.78
C TYR A 254 -13.13 13.65 -4.41
N SER A 255 -14.20 12.92 -4.70
CA SER A 255 -14.32 11.47 -4.45
C SER A 255 -13.32 10.65 -5.27
N ALA A 256 -13.06 11.02 -6.53
CA ALA A 256 -12.07 10.34 -7.36
C ALA A 256 -10.63 10.49 -6.81
N TYR A 257 -10.23 11.71 -6.43
CA TYR A 257 -8.89 11.96 -5.86
C TYR A 257 -8.72 11.36 -4.46
N THR A 258 -9.73 11.46 -3.60
CA THR A 258 -9.69 10.89 -2.25
C THR A 258 -9.72 9.37 -2.27
N MET A 259 -10.48 8.73 -3.17
CA MET A 259 -10.44 7.27 -3.33
C MET A 259 -9.08 6.77 -3.84
N TYR A 260 -8.46 7.48 -4.79
CA TYR A 260 -7.11 7.14 -5.26
C TYR A 260 -6.05 7.30 -4.15
N ALA A 261 -6.07 8.44 -3.43
CA ALA A 261 -5.13 8.71 -2.35
C ALA A 261 -5.30 7.75 -1.15
N LEU A 262 -6.54 7.43 -0.75
CA LEU A 262 -6.83 6.49 0.33
C LEU A 262 -6.50 5.05 -0.06
N GLY A 263 -6.81 4.63 -1.30
CA GLY A 263 -6.47 3.30 -1.80
C GLY A 263 -4.96 3.05 -1.89
N VAL A 264 -4.21 4.02 -2.39
CA VAL A 264 -2.75 3.95 -2.51
C VAL A 264 -2.07 4.05 -1.13
N THR A 265 -2.54 4.92 -0.24
CA THR A 265 -2.00 5.03 1.12
C THR A 265 -2.26 3.75 1.92
N ALA A 266 -3.46 3.16 1.78
CA ALA A 266 -3.75 1.86 2.37
C ALA A 266 -2.83 0.76 1.83
N ALA A 267 -2.58 0.72 0.52
CA ALA A 267 -1.64 -0.24 -0.08
C ALA A 267 -0.21 -0.08 0.46
N VAL A 268 0.31 1.15 0.57
CA VAL A 268 1.64 1.43 1.15
C VAL A 268 1.71 1.00 2.62
N CYS A 269 0.67 1.27 3.41
CA CYS A 269 0.58 0.80 4.79
C CYS A 269 0.54 -0.74 4.87
N THR A 270 -0.17 -1.43 3.98
CA THR A 270 -0.18 -2.91 3.95
C THR A 270 1.18 -3.50 3.60
N ILE A 271 1.93 -2.88 2.69
CA ILE A 271 3.30 -3.28 2.34
C ILE A 271 4.24 -3.04 3.53
N GLY A 272 4.14 -1.89 4.21
CA GLY A 272 4.91 -1.59 5.42
C GLY A 272 4.66 -2.61 6.55
N VAL A 273 3.39 -2.98 6.79
CA VAL A 273 3.02 -4.02 7.75
C VAL A 273 3.56 -5.40 7.34
N ALA A 274 3.47 -5.76 6.05
CA ALA A 274 3.99 -7.03 5.56
C ALA A 274 5.52 -7.13 5.74
N ILE A 275 6.25 -6.06 5.43
CA ILE A 275 7.70 -5.98 5.61
C ILE A 275 8.07 -6.03 7.10
N ALA A 276 7.35 -5.30 7.96
CA ALA A 276 7.57 -5.33 9.40
C ALA A 276 7.29 -6.72 10.00
N ALA A 277 6.20 -7.37 9.57
CA ALA A 277 5.85 -8.72 9.99
C ALA A 277 6.89 -9.73 9.53
N LEU A 278 7.37 -9.62 8.29
CA LEU A 278 8.47 -10.44 7.78
C LEU A 278 9.74 -10.22 8.62
N GLY A 279 10.09 -8.98 8.93
CA GLY A 279 11.21 -8.64 9.79
C GLY A 279 11.10 -9.25 11.20
N CYS A 280 9.93 -9.16 11.82
CA CYS A 280 9.63 -9.82 13.10
C CYS A 280 9.78 -11.34 13.02
N VAL A 281 9.28 -11.99 11.96
CA VAL A 281 9.39 -13.44 11.78
C VAL A 281 10.85 -13.86 11.57
N LEU A 282 11.63 -13.09 10.81
CA LEU A 282 13.05 -13.39 10.59
C LEU A 282 13.88 -13.20 11.87
N HIS A 283 13.55 -12.19 12.70
CA HIS A 283 14.28 -11.92 13.94
C HIS A 283 13.86 -12.84 15.10
N PHE A 284 12.56 -12.92 15.41
CA PHE A 284 12.04 -13.68 16.55
C PHE A 284 11.68 -15.14 16.22
N GLY A 285 11.40 -15.42 14.94
CA GLY A 285 11.01 -16.75 14.46
C GLY A 285 12.18 -17.57 13.91
N GLY A 286 13.44 -17.19 14.19
CA GLY A 286 14.64 -17.82 13.62
C GLY A 286 14.65 -19.35 13.69
N ASN A 287 14.13 -19.95 14.76
CA ASN A 287 14.05 -21.41 14.91
C ASN A 287 13.01 -22.06 13.96
N ALA A 288 11.88 -21.40 13.73
CA ALA A 288 10.84 -21.86 12.80
C ALA A 288 11.20 -21.61 11.33
N VAL A 289 11.85 -20.47 11.03
CA VAL A 289 12.39 -20.16 9.70
C VAL A 289 13.49 -21.16 9.33
N TYR A 290 14.38 -21.46 10.27
CA TYR A 290 15.42 -22.48 10.09
C TYR A 290 14.84 -23.87 9.81
N GLN A 291 13.79 -24.28 10.52
CA GLN A 291 13.09 -25.56 10.29
C GLN A 291 12.33 -25.61 8.94
N ALA A 292 11.75 -24.49 8.52
CA ALA A 292 11.07 -24.38 7.22
C ALA A 292 12.08 -24.41 6.05
N PHE A 293 13.22 -23.75 6.20
CA PHE A 293 14.27 -23.74 5.19
C PHE A 293 15.00 -25.09 5.12
N SER A 294 15.23 -25.75 6.27
CA SER A 294 15.84 -27.08 6.33
C SER A 294 14.96 -28.17 5.73
N SER A 295 13.64 -28.08 5.88
CA SER A 295 12.69 -28.99 5.22
C SER A 295 12.59 -28.75 3.71
N LEU A 296 12.71 -27.50 3.24
CA LEU A 296 12.75 -27.17 1.81
C LEU A 296 14.03 -27.70 1.15
N LEU A 297 15.19 -27.53 1.79
CA LEU A 297 16.47 -28.08 1.33
C LEU A 297 16.53 -29.62 1.43
N GLY A 298 15.92 -30.21 2.45
CA GLY A 298 15.79 -31.67 2.57
C GLY A 298 14.98 -32.29 1.41
N SER A 299 14.04 -31.54 0.83
CA SER A 299 13.31 -31.96 -0.37
C SER A 299 14.14 -31.85 -1.66
N ILE A 300 15.22 -31.04 -1.66
CA ILE A 300 16.19 -30.94 -2.77
C ILE A 300 17.31 -32.00 -2.60
N GLY A 301 17.60 -32.41 -1.36
CA GLY A 301 18.68 -33.35 -1.01
C GLY A 301 18.32 -34.84 -0.99
N SER A 302 17.10 -35.24 -1.35
CA SER A 302 16.74 -36.67 -1.46
C SER A 302 17.14 -37.23 -2.82
N THR A 303 18.41 -37.64 -2.95
CA THR A 303 18.87 -38.51 -4.03
C THR A 303 19.52 -39.77 -3.44
N ASN A 304 19.11 -40.95 -3.93
CA ASN A 304 19.59 -42.25 -3.46
C ASN A 304 21.09 -42.42 -3.73
N ILE A 305 21.91 -42.48 -2.69
CA ILE A 305 23.35 -42.76 -2.74
C ILE A 305 23.55 -44.24 -2.35
N GLY A 306 23.99 -45.09 -3.27
CA GLY A 306 24.65 -46.36 -2.90
C GLY A 306 23.89 -47.40 -2.06
N GLY A 307 22.55 -47.37 -2.02
CA GLY A 307 21.76 -48.39 -1.29
C GLY A 307 21.64 -48.17 0.22
N GLU A 308 22.19 -47.08 0.76
CA GLU A 308 21.81 -46.52 2.06
C GLU A 308 21.25 -45.11 1.89
N ILE A 309 20.27 -44.76 2.71
CA ILE A 309 19.63 -43.45 2.69
C ILE A 309 20.63 -42.44 3.26
N VAL A 310 21.36 -41.69 2.42
CA VAL A 310 22.02 -40.47 2.90
C VAL A 310 20.95 -39.42 3.13
N GLN A 311 20.37 -39.48 4.32
CA GLN A 311 19.57 -38.41 4.86
C GLN A 311 20.57 -37.34 5.30
N LEU A 312 20.69 -36.24 4.54
CA LEU A 312 21.35 -35.03 5.04
C LEU A 312 20.75 -34.73 6.41
N GLY A 313 21.49 -35.08 7.47
CA GLY A 313 21.00 -34.96 8.82
C GLY A 313 20.80 -33.49 9.14
N ILE A 314 19.85 -33.18 10.02
CA ILE A 314 19.66 -31.82 10.57
C ILE A 314 21.01 -31.27 11.09
N LEU A 315 21.89 -32.14 11.60
CA LEU A 315 23.25 -31.83 12.05
C LEU A 315 24.25 -31.40 10.94
N ASP A 316 24.18 -31.98 9.73
CA ASP A 316 25.07 -31.59 8.62
C ASP A 316 24.62 -30.28 7.99
N LEU A 317 23.30 -30.09 7.89
CA LEU A 317 22.72 -28.82 7.47
C LEU A 317 22.97 -27.71 8.50
N GLN A 318 22.96 -28.04 9.80
CA GLN A 318 23.27 -27.11 10.90
C GLN A 318 24.75 -26.74 10.94
N ARG A 319 25.64 -27.61 10.49
CA ARG A 319 27.05 -27.28 10.27
C ARG A 319 27.27 -26.39 9.05
N ILE A 320 26.52 -26.59 7.96
CA ILE A 320 26.59 -25.77 6.73
C ILE A 320 25.93 -24.40 6.92
N LEU A 321 24.86 -24.32 7.72
CA LEU A 321 24.05 -23.11 7.89
C LEU A 321 24.25 -22.40 9.24
N GLY A 322 25.17 -22.86 10.09
CA GLY A 322 25.32 -22.38 11.48
C GLY A 322 25.60 -20.88 11.64
N SER A 323 26.09 -20.21 10.59
CA SER A 323 26.32 -18.75 10.54
C SER A 323 25.09 -17.93 10.09
N TRP A 324 24.12 -18.56 9.43
CA TRP A 324 22.98 -17.88 8.81
C TRP A 324 21.95 -17.37 9.82
N SER A 325 21.85 -17.95 11.02
CA SER A 325 20.91 -17.49 12.04
C SER A 325 21.16 -16.03 12.45
N SER A 326 22.43 -15.63 12.52
CA SER A 326 22.82 -14.25 12.85
C SER A 326 22.52 -13.32 11.69
N ILE A 327 22.88 -13.70 10.46
CA ILE A 327 22.63 -12.90 9.24
C ILE A 327 21.13 -12.70 9.01
N ILE A 328 20.33 -13.76 9.14
CA ILE A 328 18.86 -13.72 9.00
C ILE A 328 18.25 -12.84 10.10
N SER A 329 18.75 -12.93 11.33
CA SER A 329 18.29 -12.10 12.45
C SER A 329 18.58 -10.61 12.23
N TYR A 330 19.79 -10.25 11.77
CA TYR A 330 20.12 -8.87 11.43
C TYR A 330 19.31 -8.34 10.23
N ALA A 331 19.13 -9.16 9.19
CA ALA A 331 18.25 -8.82 8.07
C ALA A 331 16.79 -8.60 8.54
N GLY A 332 16.32 -9.41 9.48
CA GLY A 332 15.01 -9.25 10.12
C GLY A 332 14.85 -7.91 10.85
N LEU A 333 15.86 -7.48 11.62
CA LEU A 333 15.85 -6.17 12.28
C LEU A 333 15.81 -5.00 11.30
N ILE A 334 16.59 -5.08 10.21
CA ILE A 334 16.60 -4.05 9.15
C ILE A 334 15.21 -3.97 8.49
N LEU A 335 14.62 -5.11 8.13
CA LEU A 335 13.29 -5.17 7.54
C LEU A 335 12.21 -4.66 8.51
N LEU A 336 12.32 -4.98 9.80
CA LEU A 336 11.40 -4.45 10.81
C LEU A 336 11.46 -2.93 10.89
N GLY A 337 12.66 -2.36 10.97
CA GLY A 337 12.86 -0.91 10.99
C GLY A 337 12.33 -0.24 9.73
N LEU A 338 12.61 -0.83 8.56
CA LEU A 338 12.14 -0.33 7.27
C LEU A 338 10.60 -0.36 7.16
N GLY A 339 9.98 -1.45 7.61
CA GLY A 339 8.53 -1.61 7.61
C GLY A 339 7.81 -0.62 8.54
N LEU A 340 8.34 -0.42 9.76
CA LEU A 340 7.83 0.58 10.70
C LEU A 340 8.00 2.01 10.17
N PHE A 341 9.11 2.29 9.51
CA PHE A 341 9.33 3.58 8.86
C PHE A 341 8.29 3.86 7.77
N PHE A 342 8.05 2.92 6.85
CA PHE A 342 7.03 3.09 5.81
C PHE A 342 5.61 3.22 6.37
N LEU A 343 5.31 2.51 7.45
CA LEU A 343 4.04 2.66 8.17
C LEU A 343 3.89 4.08 8.74
N ALA A 344 4.93 4.62 9.36
CA ALA A 344 4.91 6.00 9.87
C ALA A 344 4.72 7.02 8.73
N VAL A 345 5.43 6.86 7.60
CA VAL A 345 5.24 7.73 6.42
C VAL A 345 3.81 7.66 5.87
N GLY A 346 3.22 6.46 5.82
CA GLY A 346 1.82 6.27 5.42
C GLY A 346 0.81 6.97 6.34
N ILE A 347 1.02 6.86 7.66
CA ILE A 347 0.18 7.56 8.66
C ILE A 347 0.30 9.08 8.49
N LEU A 348 1.51 9.61 8.31
CA LEU A 348 1.73 11.04 8.08
C LEU A 348 1.02 11.53 6.81
N GLY A 349 1.07 10.75 5.72
CA GLY A 349 0.34 11.05 4.49
C GLY A 349 -1.18 11.08 4.70
N CYS A 350 -1.72 10.10 5.41
CA CYS A 350 -3.15 10.05 5.73
C CYS A 350 -3.58 11.23 6.62
N ILE A 351 -2.84 11.53 7.68
CA ILE A 351 -3.13 12.66 8.58
C ILE A 351 -3.00 14.00 7.83
N GLY A 352 -1.95 14.16 7.01
CA GLY A 352 -1.72 15.36 6.22
C GLY A 352 -2.86 15.65 5.25
N ALA A 353 -3.36 14.63 4.55
CA ALA A 353 -4.46 14.74 3.62
C ALA A 353 -5.84 14.89 4.30
N CYS A 354 -6.13 14.11 5.34
CA CYS A 354 -7.45 14.13 6.00
C CYS A 354 -7.65 15.33 6.92
N CYS A 355 -6.59 15.79 7.61
CA CYS A 355 -6.68 16.86 8.60
C CYS A 355 -6.29 18.25 8.05
N ASN A 356 -6.02 18.36 6.74
CA ASN A 356 -5.58 19.61 6.08
C ASN A 356 -4.36 20.28 6.75
N LEU A 357 -3.46 19.49 7.34
CA LEU A 357 -2.28 19.99 8.04
C LEU A 357 -1.14 20.24 7.07
N LYS A 358 -1.00 21.49 6.62
CA LYS A 358 0.02 21.93 5.64
C LYS A 358 1.44 21.50 6.03
N THR A 359 1.83 21.71 7.28
CA THR A 359 3.18 21.33 7.78
C THR A 359 3.43 19.83 7.67
N VAL A 360 2.44 19.00 7.98
CA VAL A 360 2.55 17.53 7.90
C VAL A 360 2.61 17.07 6.44
N LEU A 361 1.83 17.70 5.56
CA LEU A 361 1.82 17.42 4.13
C LEU A 361 3.15 17.82 3.44
N ILE A 362 3.77 18.92 3.87
CA ILE A 362 5.12 19.33 3.42
C ILE A 362 6.17 18.28 3.83
N VAL A 363 6.16 17.85 5.09
CA VAL A 363 7.08 16.80 5.57
C VAL A 363 6.90 15.50 4.78
N TYR A 364 5.65 15.09 4.56
CA TYR A 364 5.32 13.92 3.75
C TYR A 364 5.83 14.03 2.30
N ALA A 365 5.65 15.20 1.66
CA ALA A 365 6.13 15.44 0.30
C ALA A 365 7.67 15.35 0.21
N ILE A 366 8.39 15.90 1.18
CA ILE A 366 9.86 15.83 1.22
C ILE A 366 10.34 14.38 1.41
N LEU A 367 9.72 13.64 2.33
CA LEU A 367 10.07 12.23 2.59
C LEU A 367 9.83 11.35 1.35
N THR A 368 8.66 11.46 0.73
CA THR A 368 8.33 10.67 -0.46
C THR A 368 9.18 11.02 -1.68
N LEU A 369 9.53 12.31 -1.85
CA LEU A 369 10.45 12.75 -2.90
C LEU A 369 11.86 12.17 -2.68
N THR A 370 12.35 12.21 -1.44
CA THR A 370 13.67 11.67 -1.09
C THR A 370 13.73 10.16 -1.37
N ILE A 371 12.71 9.41 -0.96
CA ILE A 371 12.58 7.96 -1.24
C ILE A 371 12.61 7.73 -2.76
N THR A 372 11.84 8.51 -3.52
CA THR A 372 11.78 8.38 -4.99
C THR A 372 13.16 8.56 -5.64
N VAL A 373 13.91 9.59 -5.24
CA VAL A 373 15.27 9.84 -5.75
C VAL A 373 16.20 8.67 -5.42
N VAL A 374 16.14 8.14 -4.19
CA VAL A 374 16.96 6.99 -3.77
C VAL A 374 16.63 5.74 -4.59
N LEU A 375 15.34 5.44 -4.82
CA LEU A 375 14.93 4.28 -5.60
C LEU A 375 15.37 4.37 -7.07
N ILE A 376 15.21 5.56 -7.69
CA ILE A 376 15.70 5.80 -9.05
C ILE A 376 17.22 5.65 -9.12
N GLY A 377 17.94 6.20 -8.14
CA GLY A 377 19.39 6.06 -8.03
C GLY A 377 19.83 4.60 -7.92
N PHE A 378 19.11 3.78 -7.16
CA PHE A 378 19.38 2.34 -7.02
C PHE A 378 19.18 1.58 -8.34
N VAL A 379 18.09 1.86 -9.06
CA VAL A 379 17.81 1.24 -10.37
C VAL A 379 18.90 1.59 -11.38
N ILE A 380 19.26 2.87 -11.49
CA ILE A 380 20.33 3.32 -12.39
C ILE A 380 21.67 2.70 -11.98
N GLY A 381 21.99 2.74 -10.70
CA GLY A 381 23.22 2.20 -10.14
C GLY A 381 23.40 0.71 -10.43
N TYR A 382 22.33 -0.09 -10.30
CA TYR A 382 22.37 -1.51 -10.65
C TYR A 382 22.73 -1.73 -12.13
N TYR A 383 22.04 -1.06 -13.07
CA TYR A 383 22.31 -1.27 -14.49
C TYR A 383 23.71 -0.82 -14.92
N VAL A 384 24.23 0.25 -14.29
CA VAL A 384 25.60 0.75 -14.57
C VAL A 384 26.67 -0.15 -13.95
N LEU A 385 26.47 -0.62 -12.72
CA LEU A 385 27.50 -1.33 -11.96
C LEU A 385 27.45 -2.85 -12.08
N LYS A 386 26.38 -3.44 -12.66
CA LYS A 386 26.22 -4.91 -12.67
C LYS A 386 27.38 -5.66 -13.32
N GLN A 387 27.98 -5.10 -14.38
CA GLN A 387 29.14 -5.74 -15.03
C GLN A 387 30.37 -5.70 -14.13
N ASN A 388 30.64 -4.55 -13.51
CA ASN A 388 31.74 -4.43 -12.54
C ASN A 388 31.56 -5.36 -11.35
N MET A 389 30.32 -5.54 -10.87
CA MET A 389 30.00 -6.48 -9.79
C MET A 389 30.24 -7.93 -10.19
N ARG A 390 29.92 -8.30 -11.44
CA ARG A 390 30.23 -9.62 -12.01
C ARG A 390 31.73 -9.87 -12.04
N ASP A 391 32.49 -8.92 -12.58
CA ASP A 391 33.94 -9.09 -12.73
C ASP A 391 34.65 -9.12 -11.37
N LEU A 392 34.26 -8.24 -10.44
CA LEU A 392 34.79 -8.22 -9.07
C LEU A 392 34.44 -9.50 -8.32
N GLY A 393 33.20 -10.00 -8.46
CA GLY A 393 32.79 -11.23 -7.81
C GLY A 393 33.52 -12.47 -8.34
N ALA A 394 33.78 -12.53 -9.65
CA ALA A 394 34.60 -13.57 -10.24
C ALA A 394 36.02 -13.55 -9.67
N GLU A 395 36.60 -12.35 -9.53
CA GLU A 395 37.95 -12.17 -9.00
C GLU A 395 38.06 -12.59 -7.53
N GLU A 396 37.11 -12.20 -6.69
CA GLU A 396 37.09 -12.59 -5.28
C GLU A 396 36.87 -14.10 -5.13
N MET A 397 35.99 -14.70 -5.92
CA MET A 397 35.81 -16.16 -5.91
C MET A 397 37.10 -16.88 -6.32
N ARG A 398 37.85 -16.34 -7.28
CA ARG A 398 39.13 -16.90 -7.72
C ARG A 398 40.18 -16.82 -6.62
N LYS A 399 40.25 -15.71 -5.88
CA LYS A 399 41.13 -15.57 -4.70
C LYS A 399 40.79 -16.59 -3.62
N LEU A 400 39.49 -16.83 -3.38
CA LEU A 400 39.05 -17.87 -2.44
C LEU A 400 39.47 -19.27 -2.90
N ILE A 401 39.41 -19.59 -4.20
CA ILE A 401 39.95 -20.86 -4.71
C ILE A 401 41.45 -20.99 -4.42
N VAL A 402 42.22 -19.94 -4.67
CA VAL A 402 43.67 -19.95 -4.48
C VAL A 402 44.06 -20.13 -3.01
N ASN A 403 43.38 -19.41 -2.11
CA ASN A 403 43.79 -19.29 -0.71
C ASN A 403 43.10 -20.30 0.21
N GLU A 404 41.86 -20.68 -0.09
CA GLU A 404 40.99 -21.40 0.85
C GLU A 404 40.57 -22.79 0.33
N TYR A 405 40.71 -23.12 -0.96
CA TYR A 405 40.25 -24.42 -1.44
C TYR A 405 41.14 -25.57 -0.93
N GLN A 406 40.53 -26.52 -0.22
CA GLN A 406 41.17 -27.69 0.40
C GLN A 406 40.75 -29.01 -0.28
N GLY A 407 39.66 -29.00 -1.03
CA GLY A 407 39.11 -30.16 -1.74
C GLY A 407 38.45 -31.23 -0.87
N ARG A 408 37.57 -32.04 -1.48
CA ARG A 408 36.81 -33.11 -0.82
C ARG A 408 37.66 -34.17 -0.11
N THR A 409 38.90 -34.38 -0.53
CA THR A 409 39.81 -35.38 0.06
C THR A 409 40.44 -34.93 1.37
N HIS A 410 40.24 -33.67 1.78
CA HIS A 410 40.71 -33.16 3.06
C HIS A 410 39.89 -33.77 4.22
N PRO A 411 40.51 -34.14 5.37
CA PRO A 411 39.80 -34.76 6.50
C PRO A 411 38.72 -33.85 7.11
N SER A 412 38.92 -32.53 7.03
CA SER A 412 38.00 -31.52 7.55
C SER A 412 37.99 -30.31 6.61
N PRO A 413 37.32 -30.37 5.44
CA PRO A 413 37.34 -29.29 4.49
C PRO A 413 36.62 -28.06 5.06
N ASN A 414 37.14 -26.86 4.78
CA ASN A 414 36.46 -25.62 5.13
C ASN A 414 35.14 -25.44 4.37
N ASP A 415 34.31 -24.51 4.85
CA ASP A 415 32.95 -24.34 4.33
C ASP A 415 32.94 -23.89 2.87
N PHE A 416 33.91 -23.07 2.47
CA PHE A 416 34.08 -22.66 1.08
C PHE A 416 34.30 -23.86 0.14
N SER A 417 35.21 -24.78 0.49
CA SER A 417 35.51 -25.96 -0.33
C SER A 417 34.30 -26.88 -0.50
N LYS A 418 33.53 -27.08 0.58
CA LYS A 418 32.30 -27.89 0.54
C LYS A 418 31.26 -27.28 -0.39
N ILE A 419 31.01 -25.97 -0.26
CA ILE A 419 30.01 -25.26 -1.07
C ILE A 419 30.42 -25.30 -2.54
N LEU A 420 31.69 -25.01 -2.84
CA LEU A 420 32.19 -25.03 -4.21
C LEU A 420 32.09 -26.42 -4.84
N ASP A 421 32.41 -27.48 -4.11
CA ASP A 421 32.28 -28.86 -4.61
C ASP A 421 30.82 -29.26 -4.90
N ILE A 422 29.87 -28.79 -4.07
CA ILE A 422 28.44 -29.01 -4.31
C ILE A 422 27.99 -28.23 -5.56
N VAL A 423 28.36 -26.96 -5.67
CA VAL A 423 28.01 -26.10 -6.81
C VAL A 423 28.54 -26.71 -8.11
N GLN A 424 29.79 -27.13 -8.14
CA GLN A 424 30.42 -27.77 -9.29
C GLN A 424 29.71 -29.06 -9.72
N GLY A 425 29.39 -29.92 -8.74
CA GLY A 425 28.70 -31.18 -9.01
C GLY A 425 27.23 -31.04 -9.39
N GLN A 426 26.51 -30.05 -8.83
CA GLN A 426 25.09 -29.82 -9.10
C GLN A 426 24.84 -29.04 -10.38
N LEU A 427 25.66 -28.03 -10.65
CA LEU A 427 25.54 -27.17 -11.84
C LEU A 427 26.33 -27.70 -13.03
N ASP A 428 26.97 -28.87 -12.92
CA ASP A 428 27.78 -29.47 -13.98
C ASP A 428 28.78 -28.44 -14.55
N CYS A 429 29.65 -27.91 -13.68
CA CYS A 429 30.61 -26.86 -13.98
C CYS A 429 31.91 -27.04 -13.18
N CYS A 430 32.97 -26.29 -13.51
CA CYS A 430 34.26 -26.37 -12.81
C CYS A 430 34.99 -25.03 -12.74
N GLY A 431 35.46 -24.66 -11.55
CA GLY A 431 36.18 -23.41 -11.30
C GLY A 431 35.29 -22.17 -11.44
N VAL A 432 35.90 -20.99 -11.30
CA VAL A 432 35.22 -19.71 -11.60
C VAL A 432 35.00 -19.63 -13.10
N THR A 433 36.09 -19.72 -13.87
CA THR A 433 36.06 -19.73 -15.34
C THR A 433 36.52 -21.05 -15.92
N ASN A 434 37.47 -21.74 -15.28
CA ASN A 434 38.08 -22.97 -15.77
C ASN A 434 38.81 -23.74 -14.65
N TYR A 435 38.97 -25.06 -14.82
CA TYR A 435 39.66 -25.94 -13.87
C TYR A 435 41.14 -25.59 -13.62
N THR A 436 41.81 -24.90 -14.55
CA THR A 436 43.22 -24.52 -14.41
C THR A 436 43.48 -23.59 -13.22
N GLU A 437 42.45 -22.91 -12.70
CA GLU A 437 42.54 -22.04 -11.52
C GLU A 437 42.92 -22.82 -10.26
N PHE A 438 42.54 -24.10 -10.19
CA PHE A 438 42.96 -24.98 -9.09
C PHE A 438 44.45 -25.29 -9.11
N TYR A 439 45.17 -25.01 -10.21
CA TYR A 439 46.62 -25.16 -10.26
C TYR A 439 47.35 -24.21 -9.30
N SER A 440 46.72 -23.12 -8.92
CA SER A 440 47.24 -22.15 -7.97
C SER A 440 46.67 -22.34 -6.56
N ALA A 441 45.76 -23.31 -6.34
CA ALA A 441 45.20 -23.58 -5.01
C ALA A 441 46.27 -24.17 -4.09
N GLY A 442 46.77 -23.35 -3.16
CA GLY A 442 47.90 -23.70 -2.29
C GLY A 442 47.53 -24.63 -1.12
N GLN A 443 46.26 -24.64 -0.72
CA GLN A 443 45.76 -25.46 0.39
C GLN A 443 45.18 -26.81 -0.06
N TRP A 444 45.08 -27.05 -1.37
CA TRP A 444 44.50 -28.28 -1.92
C TRP A 444 45.56 -29.36 -2.09
N ASN A 445 45.46 -30.45 -1.31
CA ASN A 445 46.31 -31.62 -1.48
C ASN A 445 45.85 -32.44 -2.70
N ARG A 446 46.64 -32.38 -3.77
CA ARG A 446 46.37 -33.09 -5.04
C ARG A 446 46.84 -34.54 -5.04
N THR A 447 47.55 -34.96 -4.01
CA THR A 447 48.04 -36.33 -3.89
C THR A 447 46.90 -37.22 -3.39
N TYR A 448 46.45 -38.16 -4.22
CA TYR A 448 45.34 -39.06 -3.90
C TYR A 448 45.78 -40.51 -3.99
N TYR A 449 45.35 -41.33 -3.05
CA TYR A 449 45.59 -42.76 -3.08
C TYR A 449 44.57 -43.45 -3.99
N TYR A 450 45.01 -43.97 -5.13
CA TYR A 450 44.10 -44.55 -6.12
C TYR A 450 43.74 -46.00 -5.81
N SER A 451 44.74 -46.87 -5.65
CA SER A 451 44.58 -48.28 -5.28
C SER A 451 45.92 -48.92 -4.94
N ASP A 452 45.90 -50.09 -4.31
CA ASP A 452 47.11 -50.85 -3.94
C ASP A 452 48.00 -51.21 -5.15
N SER A 453 47.44 -51.28 -6.34
CA SER A 453 48.16 -51.62 -7.59
C SER A 453 48.76 -50.41 -8.31
N VAL A 454 48.34 -49.18 -7.98
CA VAL A 454 48.77 -47.93 -8.66
C VAL A 454 49.47 -46.96 -7.70
N GLY A 455 49.15 -47.00 -6.41
CA GLY A 455 49.69 -46.11 -5.40
C GLY A 455 49.10 -44.69 -5.46
N TYR A 456 49.93 -43.69 -5.13
CA TYR A 456 49.53 -42.29 -5.09
C TYR A 456 49.62 -41.63 -6.47
N ILE A 457 48.58 -40.88 -6.83
CA ILE A 457 48.47 -40.12 -8.07
C ILE A 457 48.31 -38.62 -7.79
N GLN A 458 48.67 -37.78 -8.77
CA GLN A 458 48.41 -36.34 -8.73
C GLN A 458 47.11 -36.02 -9.49
N LEU A 459 46.14 -35.45 -8.78
CA LEU A 459 44.87 -35.00 -9.35
C LEU A 459 45.09 -33.75 -10.21
N THR A 460 44.63 -33.80 -11.45
CA THR A 460 44.67 -32.69 -12.42
C THR A 460 43.48 -31.74 -12.23
N ALA A 461 42.33 -32.25 -11.80
CA ALA A 461 41.14 -31.46 -11.47
C ALA A 461 40.47 -32.02 -10.20
N PRO A 462 39.73 -31.19 -9.44
CA PRO A 462 38.96 -31.69 -8.31
C PRO A 462 37.93 -32.73 -8.73
N ILE A 463 37.63 -33.67 -7.81
CA ILE A 463 36.61 -34.71 -8.02
C ILE A 463 35.26 -34.07 -8.39
N ALA A 464 34.91 -32.94 -7.76
CA ALA A 464 33.66 -32.23 -8.02
C ALA A 464 33.52 -31.67 -9.45
N CYS A 465 34.62 -31.50 -10.19
CA CYS A 465 34.60 -31.08 -11.58
C CYS A 465 34.31 -32.24 -12.56
N CYS A 466 34.31 -33.48 -12.08
CA CYS A 466 33.96 -34.63 -12.88
C CYS A 466 32.46 -34.70 -13.17
N LYS A 467 32.07 -35.43 -14.21
CA LYS A 467 30.67 -35.81 -14.35
C LYS A 467 30.34 -36.79 -13.25
N LEU A 468 29.61 -36.30 -12.25
CA LEU A 468 29.22 -37.09 -11.11
C LEU A 468 27.92 -37.84 -11.41
N ARG A 469 27.81 -39.03 -10.85
CA ARG A 469 26.52 -39.70 -10.73
C ARG A 469 25.73 -38.95 -9.65
N LYS A 470 24.55 -38.43 -10.03
CA LYS A 470 23.69 -37.66 -9.11
C LYS A 470 23.16 -38.50 -7.95
N SER A 471 23.21 -39.83 -8.07
CA SER A 471 22.90 -40.76 -7.00
C SER A 471 23.87 -40.61 -5.85
N ASP A 472 25.17 -40.75 -6.09
CA ASP A 472 26.17 -40.95 -5.04
C ASP A 472 27.28 -39.89 -5.01
N PHE A 473 27.19 -38.90 -5.90
CA PHE A 473 28.19 -37.83 -6.04
C PHE A 473 29.61 -38.36 -6.33
N GLU A 474 29.68 -39.56 -6.92
CA GLU A 474 30.92 -40.20 -7.34
C GLU A 474 31.17 -40.01 -8.85
N PRO A 475 32.44 -39.95 -9.31
CA PRO A 475 32.76 -39.85 -10.72
C PRO A 475 32.18 -41.00 -11.54
N GLN A 476 31.51 -40.69 -12.65
CA GLN A 476 31.07 -41.69 -13.62
C GLN A 476 32.26 -42.39 -14.30
N PHE A 477 33.39 -41.68 -14.41
CA PHE A 477 34.59 -42.14 -15.07
C PHE A 477 35.77 -42.05 -14.11
N ALA A 478 36.38 -43.20 -13.81
CA ALA A 478 37.48 -43.30 -12.84
C ALA A 478 38.74 -42.52 -13.26
N ASN A 479 38.91 -42.23 -14.55
CA ASN A 479 40.06 -41.48 -15.06
C ASN A 479 39.84 -39.96 -15.13
N CYS A 480 38.67 -39.45 -14.76
CA CYS A 480 38.32 -38.05 -14.93
C CYS A 480 39.29 -37.09 -14.21
N THR A 481 39.70 -37.42 -12.99
CA THR A 481 40.62 -36.57 -12.22
C THR A 481 42.06 -36.60 -12.73
N LEU A 482 42.42 -37.60 -13.53
CA LEU A 482 43.75 -37.79 -14.11
C LEU A 482 43.86 -37.20 -15.52
N SER A 483 42.86 -37.49 -16.36
CA SER A 483 42.77 -37.05 -17.75
C SER A 483 41.36 -36.51 -18.00
N PRO A 484 41.07 -35.28 -17.55
CA PRO A 484 39.76 -34.68 -17.73
C PRO A 484 39.56 -34.28 -19.20
N THR A 485 38.39 -34.59 -19.73
CA THR A 485 37.94 -34.34 -21.11
C THR A 485 36.48 -33.86 -21.08
N ALA A 486 36.01 -33.19 -22.13
CA ALA A 486 34.60 -32.74 -22.22
C ALA A 486 33.58 -33.89 -22.07
N GLN A 487 33.98 -35.13 -22.32
CA GLN A 487 33.13 -36.31 -22.21
C GLN A 487 33.02 -36.79 -20.76
N ASN A 488 34.11 -36.78 -19.98
CA ASN A 488 34.13 -37.32 -18.62
C ASN A 488 34.06 -36.27 -17.50
N SER A 489 34.18 -34.99 -17.83
CA SER A 489 34.22 -33.88 -16.87
C SER A 489 33.48 -32.64 -17.37
N ASN A 490 33.31 -31.66 -16.48
CA ASN A 490 32.67 -30.38 -16.73
C ASN A 490 33.69 -29.22 -16.76
N ILE A 491 34.95 -29.52 -17.11
CA ILE A 491 36.09 -28.60 -16.99
C ILE A 491 36.03 -27.34 -17.87
N HIS A 492 35.22 -27.35 -18.92
CA HIS A 492 35.06 -26.23 -19.87
C HIS A 492 33.84 -25.36 -19.57
N THR A 493 33.09 -25.69 -18.53
CA THR A 493 31.89 -24.97 -18.14
C THR A 493 32.17 -24.16 -16.88
N ALA A 494 32.16 -22.84 -16.99
CA ALA A 494 32.38 -21.92 -15.88
C ALA A 494 31.24 -22.01 -14.85
N CYS A 495 31.57 -22.19 -13.56
CA CYS A 495 30.53 -22.15 -12.52
C CYS A 495 30.03 -20.74 -12.25
N TYR A 496 30.92 -19.75 -12.38
CA TYR A 496 30.55 -18.37 -12.07
C TYR A 496 29.53 -17.82 -13.06
N ASP A 497 29.58 -18.23 -14.33
CA ASP A 497 28.59 -17.83 -15.33
C ASP A 497 27.19 -18.37 -14.99
N LYS A 498 27.09 -19.67 -14.66
CA LYS A 498 25.81 -20.28 -14.26
C LYS A 498 25.27 -19.67 -12.96
N LEU A 499 26.14 -19.41 -11.99
CA LEU A 499 25.78 -18.78 -10.73
C LEU A 499 25.32 -17.33 -10.95
N TRP A 500 26.03 -16.57 -11.79
CA TRP A 500 25.70 -15.20 -12.11
C TRP A 500 24.40 -15.10 -12.89
N GLU A 501 24.13 -16.01 -13.84
CA GLU A 501 22.86 -16.05 -14.58
C GLU A 501 21.67 -16.25 -13.63
N PHE A 502 21.82 -17.14 -12.64
CA PHE A 502 20.82 -17.30 -11.59
C PHE A 502 20.64 -16.00 -10.78
N LEU A 503 21.74 -15.41 -10.28
CA LEU A 503 21.69 -14.18 -9.49
C LEU A 503 21.11 -12.98 -10.28
N ASP A 504 21.52 -12.80 -11.53
CA ASP A 504 21.05 -11.73 -12.41
C ASP A 504 19.56 -11.88 -12.70
N THR A 505 19.05 -13.10 -12.86
CA THR A 505 17.62 -13.35 -13.06
C THR A 505 16.78 -12.83 -11.90
N TYR A 506 17.12 -13.19 -10.65
CA TYR A 506 16.37 -12.71 -9.48
C TYR A 506 16.61 -11.23 -9.19
N ALA A 507 17.84 -10.73 -9.41
CA ALA A 507 18.15 -9.32 -9.26
C ALA A 507 17.37 -8.46 -10.25
N ASN A 508 17.23 -8.88 -11.51
CA ASN A 508 16.42 -8.17 -12.50
C ASN A 508 14.94 -8.13 -12.10
N VAL A 509 14.37 -9.24 -11.60
CA VAL A 509 12.98 -9.26 -11.10
C VAL A 509 12.80 -8.27 -9.93
N LEU A 510 13.74 -8.26 -8.98
CA LEU A 510 13.74 -7.32 -7.85
C LEU A 510 13.83 -5.86 -8.33
N ILE A 511 14.74 -5.56 -9.26
CA ILE A 511 14.97 -4.21 -9.79
C ILE A 511 13.77 -3.70 -10.58
N VAL A 512 13.10 -4.56 -11.35
CA VAL A 512 11.84 -4.21 -12.02
C VAL A 512 10.78 -3.84 -10.98
N GLY A 513 10.67 -4.59 -9.88
CA GLY A 513 9.77 -4.26 -8.76
C GLY A 513 10.10 -2.91 -8.11
N ILE A 514 11.39 -2.61 -7.91
CA ILE A 514 11.84 -1.32 -7.38
C ILE A 514 11.53 -0.18 -8.36
N ALA A 515 11.71 -0.39 -9.67
CA ALA A 515 11.41 0.62 -10.69
C ALA A 515 9.90 0.96 -10.76
N ILE A 516 9.03 -0.06 -10.69
CA ILE A 516 7.57 0.15 -10.60
C ILE A 516 7.24 0.94 -9.33
N THR A 517 7.84 0.56 -8.19
CA THR A 517 7.64 1.25 -6.92
C THR A 517 8.07 2.72 -7.00
N ALA A 518 9.22 3.00 -7.61
CA ALA A 518 9.71 4.36 -7.84
C ALA A 518 8.75 5.19 -8.69
N GLY A 519 8.17 4.60 -9.75
CA GLY A 519 7.16 5.27 -10.58
C GLY A 519 5.89 5.61 -9.81
N VAL A 520 5.42 4.68 -8.97
CA VAL A 520 4.25 4.89 -8.10
C VAL A 520 4.55 5.98 -7.07
N THR A 521 5.69 5.93 -6.38
CA THR A 521 6.05 6.96 -5.38
C THR A 521 6.26 8.33 -6.02
N ALA A 522 6.81 8.40 -7.24
CA ALA A 522 6.92 9.64 -7.99
C ALA A 522 5.54 10.25 -8.27
N GLY A 523 4.57 9.43 -8.70
CA GLY A 523 3.18 9.88 -8.90
C GLY A 523 2.55 10.41 -7.62
N ILE A 524 2.78 9.73 -6.48
CA ILE A 524 2.33 10.19 -5.16
C ILE A 524 2.95 11.54 -4.78
N SER A 525 4.26 11.70 -4.97
CA SER A 525 4.94 12.97 -4.67
C SER A 525 4.40 14.12 -5.52
N VAL A 526 4.13 13.89 -6.81
CA VAL A 526 3.50 14.89 -7.69
C VAL A 526 2.11 15.28 -7.17
N LEU A 527 1.29 14.31 -6.76
CA LEU A 527 -0.03 14.59 -6.20
C LEU A 527 0.04 15.37 -4.88
N ALA A 528 0.98 15.03 -3.99
CA ALA A 528 1.20 15.76 -2.75
C ALA A 528 1.60 17.22 -3.02
N ILE A 529 2.44 17.46 -4.03
CA ILE A 529 2.83 18.81 -4.46
C ILE A 529 1.63 19.57 -5.05
N ILE A 530 0.81 18.94 -5.90
CA ILE A 530 -0.39 19.56 -6.45
C ILE A 530 -1.37 19.95 -5.33
N MET A 531 -1.59 19.06 -4.35
CA MET A 531 -2.44 19.35 -3.19
C MET A 531 -1.90 20.52 -2.35
N LEU A 532 -0.57 20.58 -2.16
CA LEU A 532 0.07 21.72 -1.51
C LEU A 532 -0.11 23.03 -2.29
N CYS A 533 0.11 23.01 -3.61
CA CYS A 533 -0.09 24.18 -4.47
C CYS A 533 -1.54 24.67 -4.45
N TYR A 534 -2.52 23.75 -4.46
CA TYR A 534 -3.93 24.10 -4.32
C TYR A 534 -4.22 24.75 -2.96
N HIS A 535 -3.62 24.22 -1.89
CA HIS A 535 -3.73 24.80 -0.56
C HIS A 535 -3.18 26.22 -0.48
N PHE A 536 -1.99 26.47 -1.04
CA PHE A 536 -1.40 27.80 -1.06
C PHE A 536 -2.19 28.77 -1.94
N LYS A 537 -2.74 28.31 -3.07
CA LYS A 537 -3.58 29.14 -3.94
C LYS A 537 -4.84 29.62 -3.23
N ASN A 538 -5.50 28.75 -2.46
CA ASN A 538 -6.70 29.11 -1.71
C ASN A 538 -6.43 30.08 -0.54
N ASP A 539 -5.20 30.17 -0.04
CA ASP A 539 -4.82 31.20 0.95
C ASP A 539 -4.62 32.58 0.30
N VAL A 540 -4.19 32.63 -0.97
CA VAL A 540 -3.82 33.87 -1.68
C VAL A 540 -5.01 34.49 -2.41
N THR A 541 -5.98 33.69 -2.85
CA THR A 541 -7.26 34.17 -3.39
C THR A 541 -8.36 33.88 -2.36
N PRO A 542 -8.55 34.73 -1.33
CA PRO A 542 -9.75 34.64 -0.51
C PRO A 542 -10.93 35.02 -1.42
N ILE A 543 -11.77 34.02 -1.73
CA ILE A 543 -13.02 34.18 -2.48
C ILE A 543 -14.09 34.76 -1.57
#